data_AF-A0A1H5T769-F1
#
_entry.id   AF-A0A1H5T769-F1
#
_cell.length_a   1.000
_cell.length_b   1.000
_cell.length_c   1.000
_cell.angle_alpha   90.00
_cell.angle_beta   90.00
_cell.angle_gamma   90.00
#
_symmetry.space_group_name_H-M   'P 1'
#
loop_
_entity.id
_entity.type
_entity.pdbx_description
1 polymer ?
#
loop_
_entity_poly.entity_id
_entity_poly.type
_entity_poly.pdbx_seq_one_letter_code
_entity_poly.pdbx_strand_id
1 'polypeptide(L)'
;MTADDVLRSLRAELRSTIPALIVRPDSIEVQALLVDLTRATDRAAALLTDSAPEALAALRRALDHAAAERPEECASELVAAHYHVSELLPD
;
A
#
# COMPACT_ATOMS: atom_id res chain seq x y z
N MET A 1 -14.24 3.34 -13.74
CA MET A 1 -12.95 3.55 -13.06
C MET A 1 -11.88 3.02 -13.99
N THR A 2 -10.96 3.88 -14.43
CA THR A 2 -9.87 3.50 -15.35
C THR A 2 -8.73 2.82 -14.57
N ALA A 3 -7.79 2.17 -15.26
CA ALA A 3 -6.60 1.58 -14.63
C ALA A 3 -5.80 2.63 -13.84
N ASP A 4 -5.63 3.81 -14.41
CA ASP A 4 -4.99 4.94 -13.73
C ASP A 4 -5.75 5.37 -12.47
N ASP A 5 -7.08 5.40 -12.49
CA ASP A 5 -7.87 5.76 -11.31
C ASP A 5 -7.65 4.77 -10.16
N VAL A 6 -7.53 3.48 -10.48
CA VAL A 6 -7.22 2.43 -9.49
C VAL A 6 -5.83 2.66 -8.89
N LEU A 7 -4.83 2.91 -9.73
CA LEU A 7 -3.45 3.16 -9.28
C LEU A 7 -3.34 4.47 -8.50
N ARG A 8 -4.03 5.54 -8.90
CA ARG A 8 -4.08 6.81 -8.16
C ARG A 8 -4.73 6.63 -6.80
N SER A 9 -5.82 5.86 -6.72
CA SER A 9 -6.47 5.51 -5.44
C SER A 9 -5.52 4.74 -4.53
N LEU A 10 -4.84 3.70 -5.04
CA LEU A 10 -3.84 2.96 -4.27
C LEU A 10 -2.69 3.85 -3.79
N ARG A 11 -2.18 4.73 -4.66
CA ARG A 11 -1.12 5.69 -4.30
C ARG A 11 -1.57 6.65 -3.21
N ALA A 12 -2.83 7.08 -3.23
CA ALA A 12 -3.41 7.91 -2.18
C ALA A 12 -3.51 7.17 -0.83
N GLU A 13 -3.97 5.91 -0.83
CA GLU A 13 -3.99 5.09 0.38
C GLU A 13 -2.58 4.91 0.97
N LEU A 14 -1.57 4.64 0.13
CA LEU A 14 -0.18 4.54 0.55
C LEU A 14 0.33 5.84 1.19
N ARG A 15 0.07 6.99 0.55
CA ARG A 15 0.46 8.30 1.07
C ARG A 15 -0.17 8.64 2.42
N SER A 16 -1.38 8.15 2.69
CA SER A 16 -2.05 8.33 3.98
C SER A 16 -1.53 7.34 5.02
N THR A 17 -1.38 6.07 4.64
CA THR A 17 -1.06 4.97 5.57
C THR A 17 0.37 5.05 6.08
N ILE A 18 1.35 5.31 5.22
CA ILE A 18 2.79 5.31 5.58
C ILE A 18 3.10 6.27 6.74
N PRO A 19 2.78 7.58 6.66
CA PRO A 19 3.10 8.50 7.75
C PRO A 19 2.29 8.18 9.02
N ALA A 20 1.04 7.75 8.90
CA ALA A 20 0.22 7.38 10.05
C ALA A 20 0.82 6.19 10.82
N LEU A 21 1.26 5.16 10.07
CA LEU A 21 1.91 3.96 10.62
C LEU A 21 3.23 4.29 11.33
N ILE A 22 4.04 5.20 10.76
CA ILE A 22 5.31 5.62 11.37
C ILE A 22 5.09 6.38 12.68
N VAL A 23 4.09 7.26 12.74
CA VAL A 23 3.90 8.16 13.89
C VAL A 23 3.08 7.51 15.01
N ARG A 24 2.05 6.71 14.68
CA ARG A 24 1.12 6.11 15.65
C ARG A 24 0.68 4.70 15.21
N PRO A 25 1.58 3.71 15.19
CA PRO A 25 1.32 2.38 14.64
C PRO A 25 0.13 1.67 15.32
N ASP A 26 -0.05 1.89 16.63
CA ASP A 26 -1.07 1.19 17.42
C ASP A 26 -2.44 1.90 17.43
N SER A 27 -2.63 2.91 16.58
CA SER A 27 -3.88 3.67 16.56
C SER A 27 -4.99 2.96 15.77
N ILE A 28 -6.23 3.13 16.22
CA ILE A 28 -7.44 2.68 15.49
C ILE A 28 -7.49 3.27 14.07
N GLU A 29 -6.96 4.49 13.91
CA GLU A 29 -6.85 5.15 12.61
C GLU A 29 -5.94 4.37 11.64
N VAL A 30 -4.78 3.90 12.10
CA VAL A 30 -3.89 3.05 11.29
C VAL A 30 -4.55 1.72 10.95
N GLN A 31 -5.28 1.09 11.87
CA GLN A 31 -6.03 -0.13 11.58
C GLN A 31 -7.07 0.08 10.47
N ALA A 32 -7.77 1.21 10.48
CA ALA A 32 -8.72 1.56 9.42
C ALA A 32 -8.02 1.79 8.07
N LEU A 33 -6.90 2.52 8.07
CA LEU A 33 -6.10 2.76 6.86
C LEU A 33 -5.56 1.45 6.26
N LEU A 34 -5.09 0.51 7.09
CA LEU A 34 -4.63 -0.80 6.61
C LEU A 34 -5.76 -1.63 5.99
N VAL A 35 -6.98 -1.54 6.50
CA VAL A 35 -8.17 -2.17 5.90
C VAL A 35 -8.47 -1.57 4.53
N ASP A 36 -8.43 -0.25 4.41
CA ASP A 36 -8.69 0.43 3.13
C ASP A 36 -7.56 0.19 2.12
N LEU A 37 -6.31 0.12 2.57
CA LEU A 37 -5.16 -0.27 1.77
C LEU A 37 -5.28 -1.72 1.29
N THR A 38 -5.76 -2.64 2.10
CA THR A 38 -6.03 -4.03 1.70
C THR A 38 -7.02 -4.06 0.53
N ARG A 39 -8.15 -3.34 0.68
CA ARG A 39 -9.17 -3.24 -0.38
C ARG A 39 -8.64 -2.57 -1.65
N ALA A 40 -7.77 -1.58 -1.53
CA ALA A 40 -7.13 -0.93 -2.67
C ALA A 40 -6.14 -1.87 -3.38
N THR A 41 -5.38 -2.65 -2.61
CA THR A 41 -4.45 -3.67 -3.11
C THR A 41 -5.20 -4.75 -3.88
N ASP A 42 -6.29 -5.28 -3.34
CA ASP A 42 -7.11 -6.29 -4.02
C ASP A 42 -7.67 -5.78 -5.35
N ARG A 43 -8.14 -4.52 -5.38
CA ARG A 43 -8.63 -3.87 -6.61
C ARG A 43 -7.53 -3.67 -7.65
N ALA A 44 -6.31 -3.38 -7.21
CA ALA A 44 -5.17 -3.14 -8.08
C ALA A 44 -4.41 -4.43 -8.47
N ALA A 45 -4.66 -5.55 -7.81
CA ALA A 45 -3.84 -6.76 -7.90
C ALA A 45 -3.64 -7.26 -9.33
N ALA A 46 -4.69 -7.31 -10.14
CA ALA A 46 -4.58 -7.73 -11.55
C ALA A 46 -3.68 -6.79 -12.36
N LEU A 47 -3.86 -5.48 -12.21
CA LEU A 47 -3.05 -4.46 -12.90
C LEU A 47 -1.58 -4.51 -12.47
N LEU A 48 -1.33 -4.67 -11.17
CA LEU A 48 0.03 -4.74 -10.64
C LEU A 48 0.73 -6.06 -11.01
N THR A 49 -0.01 -7.16 -11.15
CA THR A 49 0.58 -8.44 -11.59
C THR A 49 1.25 -8.28 -12.96
N ASP A 50 0.64 -7.51 -13.86
CA ASP A 50 1.15 -7.32 -15.22
C ASP A 50 2.18 -6.17 -15.30
N SER A 51 1.97 -5.07 -14.56
CA SER A 51 2.74 -3.83 -14.73
C SER A 51 3.83 -3.58 -13.68
N ALA A 52 3.67 -4.10 -12.46
CA ALA A 52 4.64 -3.92 -11.37
C ALA A 52 4.50 -5.04 -10.31
N PRO A 53 4.90 -6.28 -10.64
CA PRO A 53 4.75 -7.41 -9.72
C PRO A 53 5.52 -7.22 -8.41
N GLU A 54 6.62 -6.47 -8.42
CA GLU A 54 7.40 -6.08 -7.24
C GLU A 54 6.57 -5.22 -6.27
N ALA A 55 5.76 -4.29 -6.79
CA ALA A 55 4.86 -3.48 -5.98
C ALA A 55 3.81 -4.36 -5.29
N LEU A 56 3.23 -5.32 -6.01
CA LEU A 56 2.25 -6.24 -5.46
C LEU A 56 2.86 -7.15 -4.39
N ALA A 57 4.10 -7.63 -4.61
CA ALA A 57 4.82 -8.44 -3.62
C ALA A 57 5.11 -7.64 -2.34
N ALA A 58 5.54 -6.39 -2.47
CA ALA A 58 5.78 -5.50 -1.34
C ALA A 58 4.48 -5.22 -0.55
N LEU A 59 3.37 -4.90 -1.23
CA LEU A 59 2.06 -4.71 -0.57
C LEU A 59 1.63 -5.95 0.22
N ARG A 60 1.78 -7.16 -0.35
CA ARG A 60 1.43 -8.40 0.34
C ARG A 60 2.28 -8.61 1.59
N ARG A 61 3.60 -8.44 1.50
CA ARG A 61 4.50 -8.53 2.66
C ARG A 61 4.17 -7.50 3.72
N ALA A 62 3.84 -6.27 3.32
CA ALA A 62 3.43 -5.23 4.24
C ALA A 62 2.18 -5.62 5.03
N LEU A 63 1.17 -6.19 4.37
CA LEU A 63 -0.06 -6.65 5.03
C LEU A 63 0.19 -7.85 5.95
N ASP A 64 1.08 -8.77 5.56
CA ASP A 64 1.51 -9.87 6.42
C ASP A 64 2.25 -9.34 7.67
N HIS A 65 3.12 -8.33 7.52
CA HIS A 65 3.79 -7.67 8.64
C HIS A 65 2.81 -6.91 9.55
N ALA A 66 1.80 -6.25 8.97
CA ALA A 66 0.74 -5.60 9.74
C ALA A 66 -0.04 -6.62 10.59
N ALA A 67 -0.39 -7.78 10.02
CA ALA A 67 -1.07 -8.86 10.74
C ALA A 67 -0.19 -9.49 11.83
N ALA A 68 1.13 -9.40 11.69
CA ALA A 68 2.10 -9.86 12.67
C ALA A 68 2.51 -8.78 13.70
N GLU A 69 1.85 -7.62 13.72
CA GLU A 69 2.16 -6.48 14.60
C GLU A 69 3.62 -6.00 14.47
N ARG A 70 4.13 -5.97 13.23
CA ARG A 70 5.49 -5.54 12.86
C ARG A 70 5.46 -4.21 12.08
N PRO A 71 5.27 -3.07 12.76
CA PRO A 71 4.98 -1.80 12.10
C PRO A 71 6.18 -1.24 11.31
N GLU A 72 7.42 -1.50 11.74
CA GLU A 72 8.62 -1.00 11.06
C GLU A 72 8.82 -1.70 9.70
N GLU A 73 8.70 -3.03 9.68
CA GLU A 73 8.79 -3.83 8.46
C GLU A 73 7.59 -3.59 7.55
N CYS A 74 6.39 -3.44 8.13
CA CYS A 74 5.21 -3.00 7.38
C CYS A 74 5.47 -1.67 6.69
N ALA A 75 5.93 -0.64 7.42
CA ALA A 75 6.22 0.67 6.85
C ALA A 75 7.30 0.61 5.75
N SER A 76 8.36 -0.18 5.96
CA SER A 76 9.42 -0.36 4.97
C SER A 76 8.90 -0.94 3.65
N GLU A 77 8.08 -1.99 3.71
CA GLU A 77 7.46 -2.59 2.54
C GLU A 77 6.44 -1.65 1.87
N LEU A 78 5.68 -0.86 2.66
CA LEU A 78 4.78 0.15 2.10
C LEU A 78 5.52 1.27 1.35
N VAL A 79 6.68 1.70 1.84
CA VAL A 79 7.54 2.68 1.14
C VAL A 79 8.05 2.10 -0.17
N ALA A 80 8.50 0.84 -0.18
CA ALA A 80 8.92 0.15 -1.41
C ALA A 80 7.78 0.03 -2.42
N ALA A 81 6.58 -0.38 -1.97
CA ALA A 81 5.40 -0.41 -2.82
C ALA A 81 5.05 0.98 -3.39
N HIS A 82 5.13 2.03 -2.56
CA HIS A 82 4.85 3.40 -2.99
C HIS A 82 5.81 3.90 -4.07
N TYR A 83 7.09 3.56 -3.96
CA TYR A 83 8.09 3.85 -4.98
C TYR A 83 7.68 3.26 -6.33
N HIS A 84 7.44 1.94 -6.39
CA HIS A 84 7.07 1.25 -7.63
C HIS A 84 5.73 1.72 -8.21
N VAL A 85 4.70 1.94 -7.37
CA VAL A 85 3.40 2.46 -7.84
C VAL A 85 3.55 3.87 -8.42
N SER A 86 4.46 4.68 -7.88
CA SER A 86 4.69 6.05 -8.38
C SER A 86 5.37 6.06 -9.74
N GLU A 87 6.21 5.06 -10.07
CA GLU A 87 6.82 4.93 -11.40
C GLU A 87 5.78 4.61 -12.50
N LEU A 88 4.63 4.04 -12.14
CA LEU A 88 3.54 3.73 -13.08
C LEU A 88 2.64 4.92 -13.41
N LEU A 89 2.72 6.00 -12.64
CA LEU A 89 1.83 7.15 -12.76
C LEU A 89 2.65 8.41 -13.07
N PRO A 90 2.50 9.04 -14.25
CA PRO A 90 3.10 10.34 -14.48
C PRO A 90 2.53 11.38 -13.49
N ASP A 91 3.37 12.37 -13.15
CA ASP A 91 2.98 13.52 -12.33
C ASP A 91 1.87 14.37 -12.97
#